data_AF-A0A936XQR9-F1
#
_entry.id   AF-A0A936XQR9-F1
#
_cell.length_a   1.000
_cell.length_b   1.000
_cell.length_c   1.000
_cell.angle_alpha   90.00
_cell.angle_beta   90.00
_cell.angle_gamma   90.00
#
_symmetry.space_group_name_H-M   'P 1'
#
loop_
_entity.id
_entity.type
_entity.pdbx_description
1 polymer ?
#
loop_
_entity_poly.entity_id
_entity_poly.type
_entity_poly.pdbx_seq_one_letter_code
_entity_poly.pdbx_strand_id
1 'polypeptide(L)'
;MKKRSFKLLLMLSFIALLMMACGGKRNSISAEKLTGAVKSFEDCMAECDRMEASYLAEYMQCSEQCFTEAQPKIDLCAETIPPGPHQGECRQEQIAKRNECLSACTRVWETHQAEIKNCRAACINRISILVK
;
A
#
# COMPACT_ATOMS: atom_id res chain seq x y z
N MET A 1 -8.77 -2.54 -13.74
CA MET A 1 -7.33 -2.27 -13.52
C MET A 1 -6.52 -2.34 -14.84
N LYS A 2 -6.73 -1.44 -15.82
CA LYS A 2 -6.07 -1.53 -17.17
C LYS A 2 -5.24 -0.29 -17.59
N LYS A 3 -5.21 0.78 -16.79
CA LYS A 3 -4.63 2.08 -17.19
C LYS A 3 -3.16 2.29 -16.81
N ARG A 4 -2.62 1.56 -15.83
CA ARG A 4 -1.21 1.72 -15.38
C ARG A 4 -0.21 1.13 -16.39
N SER A 5 -0.50 -0.04 -16.96
CA SER A 5 0.38 -0.70 -17.94
C SER A 5 0.55 0.08 -19.24
N PHE A 6 -0.49 0.80 -19.68
CA PHE A 6 -0.43 1.62 -20.90
C PHE A 6 0.47 2.85 -20.75
N LYS A 7 0.47 3.49 -19.57
CA LYS A 7 1.37 4.61 -19.27
C LYS A 7 2.83 4.17 -19.20
N LEU A 8 3.11 2.97 -18.68
CA LEU A 8 4.46 2.42 -18.63
C LEU A 8 4.99 2.11 -20.05
N LEU A 9 4.15 1.52 -20.89
CA LEU A 9 4.47 1.25 -22.30
C LEU A 9 4.72 2.54 -23.12
N LEU A 10 3.92 3.58 -22.89
CA LEU A 10 4.13 4.90 -23.50
C LEU A 10 5.42 5.58 -23.03
N MET A 11 5.73 5.48 -21.73
CA MET A 11 7.00 5.99 -21.19
C MET A 11 8.21 5.26 -21.78
N LEU A 12 8.16 3.92 -21.85
CA LEU A 12 9.26 3.10 -22.39
C LEU A 12 9.50 3.36 -23.88
N SER A 13 8.43 3.52 -24.66
CA SER A 13 8.53 3.88 -26.08
C SER A 13 9.08 5.29 -26.29
N PHE A 14 8.72 6.24 -25.42
CA PHE A 14 9.27 7.60 -25.45
C PHE A 14 10.77 7.62 -25.08
N ILE A 15 11.19 6.83 -24.09
CA ILE A 15 12.61 6.68 -23.72
C ILE A 15 13.41 6.06 -24.86
N ALA A 16 12.87 5.03 -25.54
CA ALA A 16 13.51 4.42 -26.70
C ALA A 16 13.68 5.41 -27.87
N LEU A 17 12.68 6.27 -28.11
CA LEU A 17 12.75 7.33 -29.12
C LEU A 17 13.79 8.41 -28.78
N LEU A 18 13.89 8.80 -27.50
CA LEU A 18 14.90 9.76 -27.03
C LEU A 18 16.33 9.22 -27.17
N MET A 19 16.53 7.93 -26.86
CA MET A 19 17.82 7.24 -27.01
C MET A 19 18.26 7.13 -28.48
N MET A 20 17.31 7.08 -29.43
CA MET A 20 17.61 7.11 -30.87
C MET A 20 17.89 8.52 -31.41
N ALA A 21 17.31 9.56 -30.82
CA ALA A 21 17.45 10.95 -31.29
C ALA A 21 18.75 11.64 -30.80
N CYS A 22 19.30 11.25 -29.65
CA CYS A 22 20.56 11.80 -29.14
C CYS A 22 21.78 11.00 -29.63
N GLY A 23 22.20 11.26 -30.87
CA GLY A 23 23.48 10.81 -31.41
C GLY A 23 24.67 11.51 -30.73
N GLY A 24 25.16 10.97 -29.62
CA GLY A 24 26.41 11.44 -28.99
C GLY A 24 26.96 10.39 -28.01
N LYS A 25 28.09 9.76 -28.35
CA LYS A 25 28.82 8.70 -27.60
C LYS A 25 27.93 7.54 -27.13
N ARG A 26 27.71 6.55 -28.02
CA ARG A 26 26.94 5.34 -27.73
C ARG A 26 27.70 4.39 -26.79
N ASN A 27 27.42 4.47 -25.49
CA ASN A 27 27.29 3.25 -24.69
C ASN A 27 25.91 2.65 -25.03
N SER A 28 25.82 1.91 -26.15
CA SER A 28 24.57 1.25 -26.51
C SER A 28 24.31 0.13 -25.51
N ILE A 29 23.40 0.35 -24.56
CA ILE A 29 22.82 -0.74 -23.77
C ILE A 29 22.20 -1.75 -24.75
N SER A 30 22.60 -3.02 -24.64
CA SER A 30 22.04 -4.06 -25.50
C SER A 30 20.56 -4.27 -25.20
N ALA A 31 19.78 -4.66 -26.20
CA ALA A 31 18.36 -4.97 -26.04
C ALA A 31 18.13 -6.06 -24.97
N GLU A 32 19.05 -7.02 -24.85
CA GLU A 32 19.04 -8.05 -23.80
C GLU A 32 19.23 -7.47 -22.40
N LYS A 33 20.17 -6.54 -22.20
CA LYS A 33 20.36 -5.85 -20.91
C LYS A 33 19.13 -5.03 -20.53
N LEU A 34 18.52 -4.33 -21.49
CA LEU A 34 17.29 -3.56 -21.24
C LEU A 34 16.13 -4.49 -20.85
N THR A 35 15.95 -5.60 -21.57
CA THR A 35 14.90 -6.59 -21.27
C THR A 35 15.11 -7.21 -19.89
N GLY A 36 16.35 -7.54 -19.53
CA GLY A 36 16.70 -8.05 -18.19
C GLY A 36 16.42 -7.03 -17.08
N ALA A 37 16.74 -5.75 -17.31
CA ALA A 37 16.46 -4.68 -16.36
C ALA A 37 14.95 -4.45 -16.14
N VAL A 38 14.15 -4.50 -17.21
CA VAL A 38 12.69 -4.41 -17.12
C VAL A 38 12.11 -5.59 -16.35
N LYS A 39 12.51 -6.82 -16.68
CA LYS A 39 12.05 -8.02 -15.97
C LYS A 39 12.39 -7.96 -14.48
N SER A 40 13.62 -7.57 -14.14
CA SER A 40 14.05 -7.42 -12.75
C SER A 40 13.24 -6.35 -12.00
N PHE A 41 12.86 -5.26 -12.67
CA PHE A 41 11.98 -4.24 -12.11
C PHE A 41 10.56 -4.76 -11.88
N GLU A 42 9.99 -5.49 -12.84
CA GLU A 42 8.67 -6.11 -12.71
C GLU A 42 8.63 -7.10 -11.54
N ASP A 43 9.62 -7.99 -11.44
CA ASP A 43 9.74 -8.95 -10.35
C ASP A 43 9.86 -8.24 -8.98
N CYS A 44 10.61 -7.14 -8.92
CA CYS A 44 10.76 -6.32 -7.72
C CYS A 44 9.44 -5.64 -7.32
N MET A 45 8.73 -5.05 -8.28
CA MET A 45 7.44 -4.41 -8.02
C MET A 45 6.38 -5.41 -7.58
N ALA A 46 6.37 -6.61 -8.16
CA ALA A 46 5.47 -7.69 -7.74
C ALA A 46 5.70 -8.09 -6.28
N GLU A 47 6.95 -8.05 -5.79
CA GLU A 47 7.25 -8.28 -4.38
C GLU A 47 6.67 -7.19 -3.48
N CYS A 48 6.84 -5.91 -3.85
CA CYS A 48 6.24 -4.81 -3.09
C CYS A 48 4.70 -4.90 -3.07
N ASP A 49 4.08 -5.35 -4.16
CA ASP A 49 2.62 -5.52 -4.23
C ASP A 49 2.16 -6.72 -3.37
N ARG A 50 2.95 -7.80 -3.26
CA ARG A 50 2.70 -8.89 -2.30
C ARG A 50 2.77 -8.42 -0.86
N MET A 51 3.76 -7.59 -0.52
CA MET A 51 3.86 -6.98 0.81
C MET A 51 2.64 -6.10 1.11
N GLU A 52 2.22 -5.24 0.17
CA GLU A 52 1.03 -4.40 0.33
C GLU A 52 -0.24 -5.22 0.57
N ALA A 53 -0.42 -6.33 -0.15
CA ALA A 53 -1.55 -7.22 0.07
C ALA A 53 -1.51 -7.87 1.47
N SER A 54 -0.34 -8.30 1.94
CA SER A 54 -0.17 -8.88 3.28
C SER A 54 -0.50 -7.87 4.37
N TYR A 55 0.06 -6.66 4.29
CA TYR A 55 -0.18 -5.59 5.27
C TYR A 55 -1.64 -5.11 5.27
N LEU A 56 -2.29 -5.11 4.11
CA LEU A 56 -3.71 -4.80 4.03
C LEU A 56 -4.55 -5.89 4.73
N ALA A 57 -4.20 -7.17 4.55
CA ALA A 57 -4.88 -8.27 5.24
C ALA A 57 -4.74 -8.16 6.76
N GLU A 58 -3.56 -7.83 7.26
CA GLU A 58 -3.31 -7.58 8.68
C GLU A 58 -4.16 -6.42 9.22
N TYR A 59 -4.20 -5.29 8.51
CA TYR A 59 -5.04 -4.15 8.89
C TYR A 59 -6.54 -4.51 8.93
N MET A 60 -7.03 -5.26 7.95
CA MET A 60 -8.42 -5.73 7.93
C MET A 60 -8.72 -6.63 9.12
N GLN A 61 -7.83 -7.58 9.43
CA GLN A 61 -7.98 -8.47 10.58
C GLN A 61 -7.99 -7.71 11.90
N CYS A 62 -7.07 -6.75 12.10
CA CYS A 62 -7.03 -5.88 13.28
C CYS A 62 -8.33 -5.09 13.42
N SER A 63 -8.80 -4.51 12.32
CA SER A 63 -10.05 -3.73 12.30
C SER A 63 -11.26 -4.60 12.65
N GLU A 64 -11.36 -5.79 12.07
CA GLU A 64 -12.43 -6.75 12.35
C GLU A 64 -12.46 -7.16 13.83
N GLN A 65 -11.30 -7.37 14.46
CA GLN A 65 -11.20 -7.64 15.89
C GLN A 65 -11.75 -6.47 16.72
N CYS A 66 -11.35 -5.23 16.40
CA CYS A 66 -11.87 -4.05 17.11
C CYS A 66 -13.40 -3.96 17.06
N PHE A 67 -14.02 -4.28 15.91
CA PHE A 67 -15.47 -4.31 15.78
C PHE A 67 -16.10 -5.48 16.54
N THR A 68 -15.54 -6.67 16.40
CA THR A 68 -16.05 -7.90 17.01
C THR A 68 -16.06 -7.82 18.53
N GLU A 69 -15.06 -7.18 19.14
CA GLU A 69 -14.97 -7.03 20.60
C GLU A 69 -15.82 -5.88 21.14
N ALA A 70 -15.99 -4.81 20.36
CA ALA A 70 -16.69 -3.61 20.82
C ALA A 70 -18.21 -3.67 20.59
N GLN A 71 -18.66 -4.26 19.49
CA GLN A 71 -20.07 -4.24 19.10
C GLN A 71 -20.99 -4.87 20.16
N PRO A 72 -20.68 -6.05 20.73
CA PRO A 72 -21.52 -6.64 21.79
C PRO A 72 -21.61 -5.75 23.03
N LYS A 73 -20.53 -5.03 23.38
CA LYS A 73 -20.50 -4.11 24.53
C LYS A 73 -21.35 -2.87 24.28
N ILE A 74 -21.35 -2.36 23.04
CA ILE A 74 -22.21 -1.28 22.60
C ILE A 74 -23.68 -1.69 22.69
N ASP A 75 -24.01 -2.89 22.24
CA ASP A 75 -25.37 -3.43 22.25
C ASP A 75 -25.85 -3.67 23.70
N LEU A 76 -24.98 -4.19 24.57
CA LEU A 76 -25.28 -4.36 26.00
C LEU A 76 -25.66 -3.06 26.72
N CYS A 77 -25.11 -1.90 26.32
CA CYS A 77 -25.52 -0.62 26.90
C CYS A 77 -27.02 -0.37 26.70
N ALA A 78 -27.58 -0.77 25.54
CA ALA A 78 -28.99 -0.58 25.24
C ALA A 78 -29.90 -1.55 26.01
N GLU A 79 -29.42 -2.77 26.24
CA GLU A 79 -30.18 -3.84 26.90
C GLU A 79 -30.21 -3.71 28.43
N THR A 80 -29.11 -3.25 29.03
CA THR A 80 -28.91 -3.29 30.48
C THR A 80 -29.20 -1.98 31.19
N ILE A 81 -29.12 -0.84 30.48
CA ILE A 81 -29.29 0.49 31.07
C ILE A 81 -30.65 1.05 30.64
N PRO A 82 -31.52 1.46 31.58
CA PRO A 82 -32.77 2.13 31.26
C PRO A 82 -32.55 3.37 30.37
N PRO A 83 -33.51 3.73 29.50
CA PRO A 83 -33.41 4.91 28.66
C PRO A 83 -33.14 6.18 29.49
N GLY A 84 -32.03 6.85 29.20
CA GLY A 84 -31.58 8.03 29.95
C GLY A 84 -30.13 8.41 29.62
N PRO A 85 -29.59 9.47 30.26
CA PRO A 85 -28.24 9.98 29.97
C PRO A 85 -27.13 8.92 30.10
N HIS A 86 -27.22 8.07 31.13
CA HIS A 86 -26.23 7.02 31.40
C HIS A 86 -26.15 5.94 30.30
N GLN A 87 -27.25 5.67 29.60
CA GLN A 87 -27.25 4.76 28.46
C GLN A 87 -26.43 5.35 27.29
N GLY A 88 -26.60 6.66 27.05
CA GLY A 88 -25.83 7.40 26.06
C GLY A 88 -24.33 7.47 26.40
N GLU A 89 -24.02 7.70 27.69
CA GLU A 89 -22.64 7.72 28.20
C GLU A 89 -21.94 6.37 28.02
N CYS A 90 -22.58 5.26 28.42
CA CYS A 90 -22.06 3.90 28.21
C CYS A 90 -21.75 3.65 26.73
N ARG A 91 -22.69 3.97 25.85
CA ARG A 91 -22.53 3.76 24.40
C ARG A 91 -21.36 4.56 23.85
N GLN A 92 -21.22 5.83 24.25
CA GLN A 92 -20.13 6.69 23.82
C GLN A 92 -18.77 6.16 24.29
N GLU A 93 -18.68 5.68 25.52
CA GLU A 93 -17.44 5.09 26.05
C GLU A 93 -17.00 3.87 25.24
N GLN A 94 -17.92 2.95 24.91
CA GLN A 94 -17.58 1.76 24.11
C GLN A 94 -17.20 2.13 22.66
N ILE A 95 -17.86 3.13 22.08
CA ILE A 95 -17.49 3.68 20.76
C ILE A 95 -16.09 4.31 20.81
N ALA A 96 -15.77 5.06 21.86
CA ALA A 96 -14.45 5.66 22.04
C ALA A 96 -13.36 4.59 22.12
N LYS A 97 -13.57 3.53 22.92
CA LYS A 97 -12.63 2.38 23.01
C LYS A 97 -12.43 1.68 21.68
N ARG A 98 -13.50 1.48 20.90
CA ARG A 98 -13.40 0.92 19.54
C ARG A 98 -12.56 1.82 18.63
N ASN A 99 -12.81 3.12 18.67
CA ASN A 99 -12.09 4.08 17.82
C ASN A 99 -10.61 4.18 18.21
N GLU A 100 -10.28 4.06 19.50
CA GLU A 100 -8.90 3.97 19.98
C GLU A 100 -8.20 2.70 19.45
N CYS A 101 -8.88 1.55 19.48
CA CYS A 101 -8.41 0.31 18.87
C CYS A 101 -8.13 0.47 17.36
N LEU A 102 -9.09 1.04 16.62
CA LEU A 102 -8.93 1.30 15.17
C LEU A 102 -7.79 2.29 14.88
N SER A 103 -7.60 3.29 15.74
CA SER A 103 -6.48 4.23 15.63
C SER A 103 -5.14 3.52 15.80
N ALA A 104 -5.03 2.56 16.72
CA ALA A 104 -3.84 1.73 16.88
C ALA A 104 -3.55 0.89 15.61
N CYS A 105 -4.57 0.24 15.03
CA CYS A 105 -4.44 -0.47 13.74
C CYS A 105 -3.96 0.47 12.62
N THR A 106 -4.52 1.68 12.57
CA THR A 106 -4.18 2.69 11.55
C THR A 106 -2.71 3.12 11.66
N ARG A 107 -2.20 3.32 12.87
CA ARG A 107 -0.78 3.71 13.09
C ARG A 107 0.20 2.66 12.59
N VAL A 108 -0.14 1.37 12.76
CA VAL A 108 0.67 0.26 12.22
C VAL A 108 0.59 0.27 10.69
N TRP A 109 -0.61 0.43 10.12
CA TRP A 109 -0.80 0.54 8.67
C TRP A 109 -0.01 1.71 8.04
N GLU A 110 0.05 2.87 8.68
CA GLU A 110 0.86 4.00 8.21
C GLU A 110 2.36 3.66 8.14
N THR A 111 2.86 2.86 9.10
CA THR A 111 4.24 2.37 9.09
C THR A 111 4.48 1.46 7.89
N HIS A 112 3.56 0.53 7.65
CA HIS A 112 3.60 -0.35 6.48
C HIS A 112 3.52 0.40 5.15
N GLN A 113 2.72 1.47 5.07
CA GLN A 113 2.68 2.32 3.87
C GLN A 113 4.03 2.97 3.58
N ALA A 114 4.76 3.41 4.60
CA ALA A 114 6.11 3.93 4.44
C ALA A 114 7.08 2.85 3.93
N GLU A 115 6.99 1.63 4.44
CA GLU A 115 7.79 0.49 3.97
C GLU A 115 7.50 0.13 2.51
N ILE A 116 6.23 0.07 2.09
CA ILE A 116 5.84 -0.18 0.70
C ILE A 116 6.38 0.92 -0.21
N LYS A 117 6.31 2.19 0.22
CA LYS A 117 6.87 3.32 -0.53
C LYS A 117 8.38 3.19 -0.69
N ASN A 118 9.08 2.77 0.37
CA ASN A 118 10.53 2.54 0.33
C ASN A 118 10.89 1.34 -0.56
N CYS A 119 10.12 0.26 -0.52
CA CYS A 119 10.27 -0.90 -1.41
C CYS A 119 10.18 -0.47 -2.87
N ARG A 120 9.13 0.27 -3.23
CA ARG A 120 8.93 0.78 -4.60
C ARG A 120 10.06 1.72 -5.03
N ALA A 121 10.51 2.61 -4.15
CA ALA A 121 11.64 3.50 -4.42
C ALA A 121 12.95 2.71 -4.66
N ALA A 122 13.19 1.64 -3.89
CA ALA A 122 14.34 0.76 -4.09
C ALA A 122 14.28 0.05 -5.45
N CYS A 123 13.11 -0.42 -5.90
CA CYS A 123 12.94 -1.00 -7.24
C CYS A 123 13.26 0.01 -8.35
N ILE A 124 12.79 1.26 -8.24
CA ILE A 124 13.07 2.34 -9.20
C ILE A 124 14.57 2.67 -9.24
N ASN A 125 15.24 2.71 -8.09
CA ASN A 125 16.68 2.97 -8.04
C ASN A 125 17.49 1.86 -8.71
N ARG A 126 17.07 0.58 -8.55
CA ARG A 126 17.74 -0.56 -9.20
C ARG A 126 17.72 -0.43 -10.72
N ILE A 127 16.57 -0.15 -11.33
CA ILE A 127 16.50 0.02 -12.80
C ILE A 127 17.26 1.26 -13.27
N SER A 128 17.26 2.34 -12.48
CA SER A 128 17.98 3.58 -12.80
C SER A 128 19.51 3.41 -12.80
N ILE A 129 20.06 2.46 -12.04
CA ILE A 129 21.48 2.09 -12.07
C ILE A 129 21.79 1.21 -13.29
N LEU A 130 20.90 0.27 -13.63
CA LEU A 130 21.11 -0.66 -14.75
C LEU A 130 21.01 -0.02 -16.14
N VAL A 131 20.35 1.14 -16.23
CA VAL A 131 20.11 1.87 -17.49
C VAL A 131 21.04 3.09 -17.66
N LYS A 132 21.91 3.38 -16.70
CA LYS A 132 23.01 4.35 -16.82
C LYS A 132 24.21 3.74 -17.55
#